data_AF-A0A9X7N3Y2-F1
#
_entry.id   AF-A0A9X7N3Y2-F1
#
_cell.length_a   1.000
_cell.length_b   1.000
_cell.length_c   1.000
_cell.angle_alpha   90.00
_cell.angle_beta   90.00
_cell.angle_gamma   90.00
#
_symmetry.space_group_name_H-M   'P 1'
#
loop_
_entity.id
_entity.type
_entity.pdbx_description
1 polymer ?
#
loop_
_entity_poly.entity_id
_entity_poly.type
_entity_poly.pdbx_seq_one_letter_code
_entity_poly.pdbx_strand_id
1 'polypeptide(L)'
;MNKTLLALLLPLALIACGQPGDLKYNEVVTSAFLSNVQRIDRDMEGLINGDFDPGHNPGRGAPAKSPGEHIAELEKNLNQVQQLPHSEDAGPFASSLSRYYELQIGYYQQLKRYAETTDQANKETLAQSLATTYRSLRAMPEQIFAAQKQFLERTSRLH
;
A
#
# COMPACT_ATOMS: atom_id res chain seq x y z
N MET A 1 -17.88 0.27 -12.37
CA MET A 1 -17.58 0.01 -10.95
C MET A 1 -17.95 1.24 -10.14
N ASN A 2 -18.73 1.02 -9.08
CA ASN A 2 -19.53 2.03 -8.36
C ASN A 2 -18.68 3.14 -7.74
N LYS A 3 -18.95 4.39 -8.14
CA LYS A 3 -18.35 5.62 -7.60
C LYS A 3 -18.88 6.01 -6.21
N THR A 4 -19.74 5.18 -5.61
CA THR A 4 -20.45 5.47 -4.35
C THR A 4 -19.74 5.00 -3.08
N LEU A 5 -18.58 4.33 -3.17
CA LEU A 5 -17.81 3.91 -2.00
C LEU A 5 -16.83 4.98 -1.46
N LEU A 6 -16.56 6.05 -2.22
CA LEU A 6 -15.63 7.10 -1.80
C LEU A 6 -16.26 8.17 -0.87
N ALA A 7 -17.59 8.19 -0.74
CA ALA A 7 -18.32 9.25 -0.04
C ALA A 7 -18.53 8.99 1.46
N LEU A 8 -17.97 7.91 2.02
CA LEU A 8 -18.11 7.54 3.43
C LEU A 8 -16.87 7.85 4.28
N LEU A 9 -15.88 8.53 3.71
CA LEU A 9 -14.63 8.85 4.41
C LEU A 9 -14.48 10.36 4.60
N LEU A 10 -14.67 10.77 5.86
CA LEU A 10 -14.37 12.04 6.55
C LEU A 10 -15.56 12.94 6.94
N PRO A 11 -15.59 13.51 8.17
CA PRO A 11 -14.69 13.33 9.31
C PRO A 11 -15.44 12.87 10.57
N LEU A 12 -15.03 11.74 11.15
CA LEU A 12 -15.25 11.49 12.58
C LEU A 12 -14.28 12.39 13.37
N ALA A 13 -14.54 13.69 13.33
CA ALA A 13 -14.05 14.66 14.30
C ALA A 13 -14.91 14.56 15.55
N LEU A 14 -14.89 13.40 16.20
CA LEU A 14 -15.40 13.26 17.56
C LEU A 14 -14.20 13.26 18.49
N ILE A 15 -14.28 14.19 19.44
CA ILE A 15 -13.41 14.36 20.59
C ILE A 15 -13.35 13.01 21.33
N ALA A 16 -12.39 12.17 20.96
CA ALA A 16 -12.03 10.99 21.71
C ALA A 16 -10.60 11.25 22.17
N CYS A 17 -10.42 11.52 23.46
CA CYS A 17 -9.12 11.60 24.10
C CYS A 17 -8.47 10.20 24.14
N GLY A 18 -8.20 9.60 22.98
CA GLY A 18 -7.26 8.48 22.93
C GLY A 18 -5.91 8.93 23.47
N GLN A 19 -5.07 7.98 23.91
CA GLN A 19 -3.67 8.29 24.23
C GLN A 19 -3.11 9.13 23.08
N PRO A 20 -2.52 10.32 23.32
CA PRO A 20 -2.09 11.22 22.24
C PRO A 20 -1.21 10.56 21.17
N GLY A 21 -0.54 9.46 21.51
CA GLY A 21 0.19 8.59 20.59
C GLY A 21 -0.68 7.84 19.57
N ASP A 22 -1.86 7.34 19.96
CA ASP A 22 -2.72 6.50 19.11
C ASP A 22 -3.40 7.28 17.99
N LEU A 23 -3.86 8.51 18.28
CA LEU A 23 -4.44 9.38 17.27
C LEU A 23 -3.39 9.76 16.22
N LYS A 24 -2.20 10.16 16.69
CA LYS A 24 -1.06 10.47 15.83
C LYS A 24 -0.61 9.26 15.02
N TYR A 25 -0.55 8.09 15.65
CA TYR A 25 -0.23 6.83 14.99
C TYR A 25 -1.20 6.58 13.84
N ASN A 26 -2.51 6.58 14.15
CA ASN A 26 -3.57 6.35 13.18
C ASN A 26 -3.47 7.31 11.99
N GLU A 27 -3.33 8.62 12.26
CA GLU A 27 -3.26 9.64 11.22
C GLU A 27 -2.09 9.41 10.25
N VAL A 28 -0.89 9.21 10.79
CA VAL A 28 0.33 9.05 9.99
C VAL A 28 0.26 7.78 9.14
N VAL A 29 -0.04 6.63 9.76
CA VAL A 29 0.03 5.34 9.03
C VAL A 29 -1.12 5.17 8.04
N THR A 30 -2.30 5.72 8.34
CA THR A 30 -3.48 5.64 7.46
C THR A 30 -3.30 6.48 6.20
N SER A 31 -2.78 7.70 6.35
CA SER A 31 -2.51 8.57 5.20
C SER A 31 -1.53 7.93 4.22
N ALA A 32 -0.42 7.38 4.74
CA ALA A 32 0.54 6.64 3.94
C ALA A 32 -0.10 5.40 3.28
N PHE A 33 -0.90 4.64 4.03
CA PHE A 33 -1.56 3.44 3.51
C PHE A 33 -2.52 3.75 2.34
N LEU A 34 -3.36 4.78 2.46
CA LEU A 34 -4.31 5.17 1.41
C LEU A 34 -3.61 5.60 0.11
N SER A 35 -2.50 6.33 0.23
CA SER A 35 -1.68 6.71 -0.92
C SER A 35 -1.16 5.47 -1.67
N ASN A 36 -0.70 4.46 -0.92
CA ASN A 36 -0.15 3.22 -1.46
C ASN A 36 -1.21 2.31 -2.10
N VAL A 37 -2.41 2.23 -1.54
CA VAL A 37 -3.54 1.48 -2.13
C VAL A 37 -3.93 2.06 -3.49
N GLN A 38 -3.97 3.38 -3.64
CA GLN A 38 -4.31 3.99 -4.93
C GLN A 38 -3.21 3.81 -5.97
N ARG A 39 -1.95 3.71 -5.52
CA ARG A 39 -0.80 3.57 -6.42
C ARG A 39 -0.72 2.19 -7.05
N ILE A 40 -1.00 1.13 -6.30
CA ILE A 40 -0.83 -0.24 -6.80
C ILE A 40 -1.72 -0.53 -8.01
N ASP A 41 -2.95 0.01 -8.05
CA ASP A 41 -3.84 -0.12 -9.21
C ASP A 41 -3.26 0.57 -10.46
N ARG A 42 -2.71 1.78 -10.30
CA ARG A 42 -2.08 2.52 -11.41
C ARG A 42 -0.83 1.81 -11.94
N ASP A 43 -0.05 1.19 -11.06
CA ASP A 43 1.17 0.51 -11.47
C ASP A 43 0.88 -0.85 -12.09
N MET A 44 -0.16 -1.56 -11.66
CA MET A 44 -0.64 -2.76 -12.35
C MET A 44 -1.18 -2.43 -13.74
N GLU A 45 -1.94 -1.33 -13.88
CA GLU A 45 -2.38 -0.84 -15.20
C GLU A 45 -1.17 -0.47 -16.07
N GLY A 46 -0.17 0.21 -15.52
CA GLY A 46 1.08 0.51 -16.23
C GLY A 46 1.83 -0.75 -16.68
N LEU A 47 1.88 -1.79 -15.86
CA LEU A 47 2.47 -3.08 -16.23
C LEU A 47 1.73 -3.71 -17.42
N ILE A 48 0.40 -3.70 -17.40
CA ILE A 48 -0.41 -4.23 -18.52
C ILE A 48 -0.18 -3.43 -19.81
N ASN A 49 0.01 -2.12 -19.68
CA ASN A 49 0.23 -1.21 -20.81
C ASN A 49 1.69 -1.18 -21.30
N GLY A 50 2.60 -1.94 -20.67
CA GLY A 50 4.03 -1.96 -21.04
C GLY A 50 4.81 -0.72 -20.59
N ASP A 51 4.33 0.06 -19.61
CA ASP A 51 5.01 1.26 -19.08
C ASP A 51 6.38 0.94 -18.46
N PHE A 52 6.61 -0.33 -18.11
CA PHE A 52 7.85 -0.85 -17.54
C PHE A 52 8.73 -1.60 -18.55
N ASP A 53 8.31 -1.69 -19.82
CA ASP A 53 9.07 -2.36 -20.87
C ASP A 53 10.11 -1.41 -21.52
N PRO A 54 11.38 -1.83 -21.63
CA PRO A 54 12.40 -1.02 -22.29
C PRO A 54 12.04 -0.73 -23.75
N GLY A 55 12.00 0.55 -24.13
CA GLY A 55 11.78 0.97 -25.53
C GLY A 55 10.33 0.93 -26.01
N HIS A 56 9.35 0.57 -25.17
CA HIS A 56 7.94 0.48 -25.57
C HIS A 56 7.23 1.84 -25.71
N ASN A 57 7.92 2.97 -25.48
CA ASN A 57 7.32 4.30 -25.48
C ASN A 57 8.00 5.33 -26.43
N PRO A 58 8.05 5.09 -27.76
CA PRO A 58 8.60 6.06 -28.71
C PRO A 58 7.70 7.30 -28.91
N GLY A 59 6.46 7.32 -28.40
CA GLY A 59 5.48 8.38 -28.65
C GLY A 59 5.18 9.34 -27.49
N ARG A 60 5.68 9.07 -26.26
CA ARG A 60 5.35 9.88 -25.06
C ARG A 60 6.52 10.57 -24.39
N GLY A 61 7.77 10.29 -24.78
CA GLY A 61 8.96 10.95 -24.20
C GLY A 61 9.15 10.75 -22.69
N ALA A 62 8.34 9.90 -22.06
CA ALA A 62 8.38 9.66 -20.62
C ALA A 62 9.36 8.51 -20.34
N PRO A 63 10.33 8.69 -19.42
CA PRO A 63 11.19 7.59 -19.00
C PRO A 63 10.35 6.47 -18.37
N ALA A 64 10.80 5.22 -18.54
CA ALA A 64 10.21 4.09 -17.83
C ALA A 64 10.17 4.39 -16.32
N LYS A 65 9.04 4.13 -15.67
CA LYS A 65 8.91 4.35 -14.22
C LYS A 65 9.93 3.49 -13.49
N SER A 66 10.72 4.08 -12.59
CA SER A 66 11.69 3.34 -11.76
C SER A 66 10.99 2.75 -10.53
N PRO A 67 10.88 1.41 -10.40
CA PRO A 67 10.27 0.78 -9.24
C PRO A 67 11.08 1.00 -7.95
N GLY A 68 12.37 1.35 -8.07
CA GLY A 68 13.30 1.46 -6.94
C GLY A 68 12.99 2.59 -5.96
N GLU A 69 12.51 3.73 -6.45
CA GLU A 69 12.12 4.86 -5.59
C GLU A 69 10.93 4.49 -4.68
N HIS A 70 10.02 3.65 -5.19
CA HIS A 70 8.86 3.20 -4.44
C HIS A 70 9.23 2.21 -3.33
N ILE A 71 10.26 1.38 -3.53
CA ILE A 71 10.75 0.47 -2.50
C ILE A 71 11.22 1.27 -1.26
N ALA A 72 12.02 2.32 -1.45
CA ALA A 72 12.53 3.13 -0.34
C ALA A 72 11.39 3.87 0.40
N GLU A 73 10.37 4.36 -0.33
CA GLU A 73 9.18 4.95 0.28
C GLU A 73 8.41 3.93 1.13
N LEU A 74 8.24 2.70 0.64
CA LEU A 74 7.54 1.63 1.35
C LEU A 74 8.32 1.16 2.58
N GLU A 75 9.63 1.03 2.49
CA GLU A 75 10.50 0.69 3.62
C GLU A 75 10.41 1.76 4.72
N LYS A 76 10.37 3.05 4.34
CA LYS A 76 10.12 4.15 5.28
C LYS A 76 8.75 4.02 5.94
N ASN A 77 7.69 3.75 5.17
CA ASN A 77 6.34 3.60 5.71
C ASN A 77 6.22 2.39 6.64
N LEU A 78 6.86 1.26 6.30
CA LEU A 78 6.96 0.08 7.15
C LEU A 78 7.67 0.41 8.47
N ASN A 79 8.79 1.12 8.39
CA ASN A 79 9.51 1.56 9.58
C ASN A 79 8.62 2.46 10.47
N GLN A 80 7.87 3.40 9.88
CA GLN A 80 6.91 4.21 10.63
C GLN A 80 5.85 3.36 11.34
N VAL A 81 5.28 2.35 10.68
CA VAL A 81 4.32 1.43 11.29
C VAL A 81 4.91 0.71 12.50
N GLN A 82 6.18 0.31 12.43
CA GLN A 82 6.86 -0.48 13.45
C GLN A 82 7.40 0.36 14.61
N GLN A 83 7.83 1.60 14.36
CA GLN A 83 8.56 2.42 15.33
C GLN A 83 7.75 3.55 15.94
N LEU A 84 6.64 3.99 15.31
CA LEU A 84 5.79 5.01 15.91
C LEU A 84 5.15 4.47 17.20
N PRO A 85 5.24 5.20 18.33
CA PRO A 85 4.59 4.78 19.57
C PRO A 85 3.08 4.64 19.40
N HIS A 86 2.55 3.50 19.86
CA HIS A 86 1.13 3.17 19.84
C HIS A 86 0.81 2.21 20.99
N SER A 87 -0.46 2.16 21.38
CA SER A 87 -0.98 1.23 22.39
C SER A 87 -1.05 -0.20 21.88
N GLU A 88 -1.21 -1.15 22.80
CA GLU A 88 -1.44 -2.56 22.45
C GLU A 88 -2.72 -2.75 21.61
N ASP A 89 -3.72 -1.88 21.77
CA ASP A 89 -4.95 -1.92 20.98
C ASP A 89 -4.73 -1.64 19.49
N ALA A 90 -3.66 -0.90 19.14
CA ALA A 90 -3.26 -0.69 17.74
C ALA A 90 -2.49 -1.89 17.16
N GLY A 91 -2.06 -2.86 17.98
CA GLY A 91 -1.20 -3.97 17.56
C GLY A 91 -1.72 -4.77 16.35
N PRO A 92 -3.00 -5.18 16.30
CA PRO A 92 -3.56 -5.88 15.14
C PRO A 92 -3.57 -5.02 13.86
N PHE A 93 -3.82 -3.72 14.00
CA PHE A 93 -3.77 -2.78 12.87
C PHE A 93 -2.33 -2.60 12.37
N ALA A 94 -1.38 -2.38 13.27
CA ALA A 94 0.05 -2.29 12.98
C ALA A 94 0.60 -3.54 12.27
N SER A 95 0.20 -4.72 12.76
CA SER A 95 0.61 -6.01 12.18
C SER A 95 0.06 -6.20 10.76
N SER A 96 -1.20 -5.82 10.54
CA SER A 96 -1.84 -5.90 9.23
C SER A 96 -1.19 -4.96 8.21
N LEU A 97 -0.87 -3.74 8.63
CA LEU A 97 -0.12 -2.77 7.82
C LEU A 97 1.31 -3.25 7.52
N SER A 98 2.01 -3.82 8.49
CA SER A 98 3.37 -4.33 8.29
C SER A 98 3.40 -5.41 7.21
N ARG A 99 2.50 -6.40 7.31
CA ARG A 99 2.36 -7.45 6.30
C ARG A 99 2.03 -6.90 4.92
N TYR A 100 1.17 -5.88 4.85
CA TYR A 100 0.83 -5.24 3.58
C TYR A 100 2.05 -4.58 2.94
N TYR A 101 2.83 -3.81 3.71
CA TYR A 101 4.03 -3.16 3.20
C TYR A 101 5.12 -4.16 2.80
N GLU A 102 5.34 -5.23 3.57
CA GLU A 102 6.27 -6.31 3.21
C GLU A 102 5.89 -6.96 1.87
N LEU A 103 4.61 -7.26 1.68
CA LEU A 103 4.10 -7.82 0.42
C LEU A 103 4.28 -6.83 -0.75
N GLN A 104 4.01 -5.54 -0.50
CA GLN A 104 4.12 -4.50 -1.51
C GLN A 104 5.59 -4.24 -1.90
N ILE A 105 6.51 -4.27 -0.94
CA ILE A 105 7.96 -4.22 -1.21
C ILE A 105 8.36 -5.39 -2.10
N GLY A 106 7.93 -6.62 -1.78
CA GLY A 106 8.16 -7.80 -2.60
C GLY A 106 7.62 -7.65 -4.03
N TYR A 107 6.43 -7.07 -4.18
CA TYR A 107 5.85 -6.73 -5.49
C TYR A 107 6.78 -5.80 -6.29
N TYR A 108 7.22 -4.68 -5.71
CA TYR A 108 8.08 -3.74 -6.45
C TYR A 108 9.48 -4.30 -6.72
N GLN A 109 10.01 -5.18 -5.87
CA GLN A 109 11.23 -5.92 -6.16
C GLN A 109 11.05 -6.87 -7.38
N GLN A 110 9.89 -7.53 -7.50
CA GLN A 110 9.57 -8.33 -8.70
C GLN A 110 9.39 -7.44 -9.93
N LEU A 111 8.77 -6.27 -9.79
CA LEU A 111 8.54 -5.34 -10.88
C LEU A 111 9.87 -4.75 -11.40
N LYS A 112 10.80 -4.48 -10.49
CA LYS A 112 12.17 -4.11 -10.85
C LYS A 112 12.84 -5.20 -11.69
N ARG A 113 12.77 -6.47 -11.25
CA ARG A 113 13.30 -7.61 -12.03
C ARG A 113 12.63 -7.74 -13.39
N TYR A 114 11.31 -7.50 -13.48
CA TYR A 114 10.56 -7.51 -14.74
C TYR A 114 11.10 -6.45 -15.72
N ALA A 115 11.32 -5.22 -15.24
CA ALA A 115 11.83 -4.13 -16.05
C ALA A 115 13.29 -4.34 -16.51
N GLU A 116 14.10 -5.03 -15.70
CA GLU A 116 15.53 -5.26 -15.96
C GLU A 116 15.80 -6.49 -16.83
N THR A 117 14.88 -7.45 -16.92
CA THR A 117 15.07 -8.65 -17.73
C THR A 117 14.80 -8.37 -19.22
N THR A 118 15.59 -9.00 -20.10
CA THR A 118 15.39 -8.99 -21.56
C THR A 118 14.88 -10.34 -22.08
N ASP A 119 14.83 -11.36 -21.23
CA ASP A 119 14.32 -12.68 -21.56
C ASP A 119 12.79 -12.68 -21.47
N GLN A 120 12.15 -12.95 -22.60
CA GLN A 120 10.70 -12.93 -22.76
C GLN A 120 9.97 -13.98 -21.91
N ALA A 121 10.50 -15.20 -21.81
CA ALA A 121 9.87 -16.26 -21.02
C ALA A 121 9.93 -15.93 -19.52
N ASN A 122 11.05 -15.35 -19.08
CA ASN A 122 11.21 -14.85 -17.72
C ASN A 122 10.30 -13.63 -17.45
N LYS A 123 10.13 -12.72 -18.41
CA LYS A 123 9.17 -11.61 -18.30
C LYS A 123 7.75 -12.10 -18.08
N GLU A 124 7.28 -13.06 -18.87
CA GLU A 124 5.93 -13.62 -18.75
C GLU A 124 5.71 -14.28 -17.39
N THR A 125 6.71 -15.02 -16.90
CA THR A 125 6.67 -15.62 -15.56
C THR A 125 6.58 -14.55 -14.46
N LEU A 126 7.39 -13.50 -14.57
CA LEU A 126 7.36 -12.37 -13.62
C LEU A 126 6.02 -11.62 -13.67
N ALA A 127 5.45 -11.40 -14.86
CA ALA A 127 4.15 -10.75 -15.02
C ALA A 127 3.02 -11.55 -14.34
N GLN A 128 3.02 -12.87 -14.47
CA GLN A 128 2.04 -13.74 -13.79
C GLN A 128 2.20 -13.71 -12.26
N SER A 129 3.45 -13.69 -11.77
CA SER A 129 3.74 -13.54 -10.34
C SER A 129 3.29 -12.17 -9.81
N LEU A 130 3.55 -11.10 -10.56
CA LEU A 130 3.12 -9.74 -10.25
C LEU A 130 1.60 -9.65 -10.19
N ALA A 131 0.88 -10.20 -11.18
CA ALA A 131 -0.58 -10.23 -11.19
C ALA A 131 -1.16 -11.01 -10.00
N THR A 132 -0.50 -12.09 -9.58
CA THR A 132 -0.91 -12.86 -8.39
C THR A 132 -0.68 -12.08 -7.11
N THR A 133 0.49 -11.46 -6.97
CA THR A 133 0.82 -10.61 -5.81
C THR A 133 -0.11 -9.39 -5.73
N TYR A 134 -0.43 -8.77 -6.88
CA TYR A 134 -1.40 -7.69 -6.98
C TYR A 134 -2.79 -8.09 -6.46
N ARG A 135 -3.30 -9.28 -6.83
CA ARG A 135 -4.58 -9.78 -6.31
C ARG A 135 -4.57 -9.91 -4.79
N SER A 136 -3.48 -10.42 -4.22
CA SER A 136 -3.31 -10.48 -2.77
C SER A 136 -3.29 -9.08 -2.14
N LEU A 137 -2.52 -8.15 -2.70
CA LEU A 137 -2.48 -6.75 -2.24
C LEU A 137 -3.84 -6.08 -2.29
N ARG A 138 -4.66 -6.34 -3.32
CA ARG A 138 -6.01 -5.76 -3.43
C ARG A 138 -7.04 -6.32 -2.47
N ALA A 139 -6.81 -7.50 -1.89
CA ALA A 139 -7.72 -8.11 -0.92
C ALA A 139 -7.44 -7.68 0.54
N MET A 140 -6.23 -7.20 0.84
CA MET A 140 -5.84 -6.82 2.20
C MET A 140 -6.49 -5.53 2.75
N PRO A 141 -6.81 -4.49 1.95
CA PRO A 141 -7.31 -3.22 2.49
C PRO A 141 -8.57 -3.35 3.34
N GLU A 142 -9.51 -4.22 2.95
CA GLU A 142 -10.72 -4.45 3.74
C GLU A 142 -10.41 -4.96 5.15
N GLN A 143 -9.44 -5.88 5.26
CA GLN A 143 -9.00 -6.44 6.55
C GLN A 143 -8.26 -5.38 7.39
N ILE A 144 -7.45 -4.55 6.75
CA ILE A 144 -6.72 -3.45 7.39
C ILE A 144 -7.70 -2.40 7.93
N PHE A 145 -8.71 -2.00 7.15
CA PHE A 145 -9.74 -1.07 7.61
C PHE A 145 -10.60 -1.66 8.73
N ALA A 146 -10.88 -2.97 8.69
CA ALA A 146 -11.58 -3.64 9.78
C ALA A 146 -10.76 -3.59 11.08
N ALA A 147 -9.46 -3.87 11.01
CA ALA A 147 -8.55 -3.78 12.16
C ALA A 147 -8.42 -2.34 12.68
N GLN A 148 -8.30 -1.36 11.78
CA GLN A 148 -8.29 0.07 12.12
C GLN A 148 -9.56 0.48 12.86
N LYS A 149 -10.73 0.07 12.36
CA LYS A 149 -12.01 0.36 12.99
C LYS A 149 -12.08 -0.20 14.40
N GLN A 150 -11.67 -1.45 14.59
CA GLN A 150 -11.66 -2.08 15.92
C GLN A 150 -10.72 -1.34 16.89
N PHE A 151 -9.54 -0.95 16.42
CA PHE A 151 -8.60 -0.13 17.18
C PHE A 151 -9.26 1.19 17.62
N LEU A 152 -9.82 1.96 16.69
CA LEU A 152 -10.48 3.24 16.99
C LEU A 152 -11.68 3.09 17.95
N GLU A 153 -12.48 2.02 17.79
CA GLU A 153 -13.59 1.72 18.70
C GLU A 153 -13.11 1.43 20.13
N ARG A 154 -12.01 0.69 20.31
CA ARG A 154 -11.46 0.40 21.64
C ARG A 154 -10.87 1.63 22.30
N THR A 155 -10.10 2.42 21.56
CA THR A 155 -9.55 3.70 22.02
C THR A 155 -10.66 4.68 22.42
N SER A 156 -11.84 4.60 21.78
CA SER A 156 -13.00 5.43 22.14
C SER A 156 -13.80 4.96 23.36
N ARG A 157 -13.65 3.70 23.80
CA ARG A 157 -14.42 3.09 24.91
C ARG A 157 -13.68 3.09 26.25
N LEU A 158 -12.37 3.32 26.25
CA LEU A 158 -11.54 3.36 27.46
C LEU A 158 -11.60 4.71 28.19
N HIS A 159 -12.48 5.61 27.74
CA HIS A 159 -12.73 6.95 28.27
C HIS A 159 -14.23 7.23 28.29
#